data_AF-A0A9W7BLJ3-F1
#
_entry.id   AF-A0A9W7BLJ3-F1
#
_cell.length_a   1.000
_cell.length_b   1.000
_cell.length_c   1.000
_cell.angle_alpha   90.00
_cell.angle_beta   90.00
_cell.angle_gamma   90.00
#
_symmetry.space_group_name_H-M   'P 1'
#
loop_
_entity.id
_entity.type
_entity.pdbx_description
1 polymer ?
#
loop_
_entity_poly.entity_id
_entity_poly.type
_entity_poly.pdbx_seq_one_letter_code
_entity_poly.pdbx_strand_id
1 'polypeptide(L)'
;MSGFNRKSGAVSATSQFSSELPDWAKKQNEEAQKFNQQAQKAAAKKAGGGRMGYGLGGGAAGGAPAAQHSGPIGFDFRFADDDEEDAADITACVNSAFGGENAPKLLAGDLSGGGGARWLVVETSYPDEVMVACCRLKVDMSEKSCAIDILAVDSRAQGKGAGSYLLKKAENMAYGMGCEKCEICVGHWMERVVAWCEKRGYESGGGELWPENRIDEIPEPTQVSIKAASMLPMMVRMRKKLGGENKDKKKKKEAKSAPDFGAALSGGQLDFISDITKTLNSLPVTHDVSGTQPVATTITASDRAAGMVEASAGRAELEDLVGDLLKALKTDQGRKDFKRLSVPVSTVGQGHESEA
;
A
#
# COMPACT_ATOMS: atom_id res chain seq x y z
N MET A 1 -69.03 24.25 49.64
CA MET A 1 -67.80 24.92 50.11
C MET A 1 -66.80 23.85 50.56
N SER A 2 -65.84 23.49 49.73
CA SER A 2 -64.64 22.77 50.17
C SER A 2 -63.56 22.93 49.10
N GLY A 3 -62.43 23.51 49.50
CA GLY A 3 -61.30 23.81 48.63
C GLY A 3 -60.45 22.57 48.37
N PHE A 4 -60.02 22.41 47.12
CA PHE A 4 -59.06 21.38 46.70
C PHE A 4 -57.70 22.04 46.52
N ASN A 5 -56.82 21.78 47.49
CA ASN A 5 -55.45 22.27 47.55
C ASN A 5 -54.53 21.24 46.85
N ARG A 6 -54.03 21.54 45.65
CA ARG A 6 -53.00 20.72 44.97
C ARG A 6 -51.62 21.28 45.30
N LYS A 7 -50.91 20.63 46.23
CA LYS A 7 -49.46 20.80 46.41
C LYS A 7 -48.71 20.01 45.34
N SER A 8 -47.99 20.72 44.48
CA SER A 8 -46.96 20.18 43.61
C SER A 8 -45.70 19.85 44.41
N GLY A 9 -45.42 18.56 44.62
CA GLY A 9 -44.13 18.08 45.12
C GLY A 9 -43.22 17.76 43.94
N ALA A 10 -42.19 18.58 43.73
CA ALA A 10 -41.08 18.25 42.84
C ALA A 10 -40.18 17.22 43.54
N VAL A 11 -40.06 16.03 42.94
CA VAL A 11 -39.16 14.97 43.43
C VAL A 11 -37.88 15.06 42.60
N SER A 12 -36.82 15.60 43.21
CA SER A 12 -35.49 15.66 42.62
C SER A 12 -34.82 14.30 42.81
N ALA A 13 -34.88 13.43 41.79
CA ALA A 13 -34.14 12.17 41.76
C ALA A 13 -32.74 12.42 41.17
N THR A 14 -31.84 12.97 41.98
CA THR A 14 -30.42 13.04 41.65
C THR A 14 -29.81 11.66 41.90
N SER A 15 -29.85 10.83 40.86
CA SER A 15 -29.18 9.53 40.79
C SER A 15 -27.66 9.71 40.82
N GLN A 16 -27.05 9.47 41.98
CA GLN A 16 -25.60 9.29 42.12
C GLN A 16 -25.22 7.90 41.58
N PHE A 17 -25.11 7.77 40.26
CA PHE A 17 -24.37 6.65 39.66
C PHE A 17 -22.88 7.02 39.71
N SER A 18 -22.21 6.63 40.80
CA SER A 18 -20.76 6.59 40.84
C SER A 18 -20.31 5.47 39.90
N SER A 19 -19.89 5.83 38.70
CA SER A 19 -19.39 4.92 37.66
C SER A 19 -18.00 4.42 38.05
N GLU A 20 -17.93 3.56 39.07
CA GLU A 20 -16.72 2.77 39.27
C GLU A 20 -16.65 1.73 38.15
N LEU A 21 -15.62 1.86 37.30
CA LEU A 21 -15.30 0.85 36.30
C LEU A 21 -15.21 -0.52 36.97
N PRO A 22 -15.80 -1.58 36.38
CA PRO A 22 -15.71 -2.92 36.93
C PRO A 22 -14.24 -3.36 37.03
N ASP A 23 -13.91 -4.16 38.04
CA ASP A 23 -12.51 -4.46 38.40
C ASP A 23 -11.68 -5.10 37.28
N TRP A 24 -12.33 -5.83 36.37
CA TRP A 24 -11.66 -6.39 35.19
C TRP A 24 -11.18 -5.30 34.21
N ALA A 25 -11.91 -4.20 34.08
CA ALA A 25 -11.54 -3.07 33.22
C ALA A 25 -10.40 -2.24 33.84
N LYS A 26 -10.40 -2.09 35.17
CA LYS A 26 -9.27 -1.51 35.91
C LYS A 26 -8.00 -2.33 35.69
N LYS A 27 -8.10 -3.66 35.77
CA LYS A 27 -6.98 -4.58 35.56
C LYS A 27 -6.42 -4.51 34.12
N GLN A 28 -7.27 -4.46 33.10
CA GLN A 28 -6.81 -4.31 31.72
C GLN A 28 -6.11 -2.97 31.48
N ASN A 29 -6.61 -1.88 32.06
CA ASN A 29 -5.96 -0.57 31.96
C ASN A 29 -4.58 -0.56 32.64
N GLU A 30 -4.45 -1.19 33.81
CA GLU A 30 -3.17 -1.35 34.49
C GLU A 30 -2.16 -2.19 33.68
N GLU A 31 -2.60 -3.26 33.02
CA GLU A 31 -1.76 -4.09 32.15
C GLU A 31 -1.29 -3.31 30.91
N ALA A 32 -2.18 -2.54 30.28
CA ALA A 32 -1.83 -1.66 29.16
C ALA A 32 -0.81 -0.58 29.56
N GLN A 33 -0.97 0.03 30.74
CA GLN A 33 -0.01 1.01 31.26
C GLN A 33 1.36 0.39 31.53
N LYS A 34 1.42 -0.84 32.07
CA LYS A 34 2.68 -1.57 32.28
C LYS A 34 3.40 -1.87 30.96
N PHE A 35 2.66 -2.30 29.94
CA PHE A 35 3.21 -2.56 28.61
C PHE A 35 3.79 -1.28 27.99
N ASN A 36 3.06 -0.17 28.05
CA ASN A 36 3.52 1.11 27.51
C ASN A 36 4.76 1.65 28.24
N GLN A 37 4.83 1.53 29.57
CA GLN A 37 6.04 1.86 30.34
C GLN A 37 7.24 0.98 29.97
N GLN A 38 7.03 -0.31 29.69
CA GLN A 38 8.10 -1.21 29.28
C GLN A 38 8.65 -0.85 27.90
N ALA A 39 7.77 -0.51 26.95
CA ALA A 39 8.16 -0.02 25.63
C ALA A 39 8.99 1.28 25.72
N GLN A 40 8.56 2.25 26.54
CA GLN A 40 9.30 3.49 26.76
C GLN A 40 10.69 3.26 27.38
N LYS A 41 10.81 2.32 28.33
CA LYS A 41 12.11 1.94 28.91
C LYS A 41 13.04 1.27 27.90
N ALA A 42 12.50 0.42 27.02
CA ALA A 42 13.27 -0.21 25.95
C ALA A 42 13.80 0.83 24.94
N ALA A 43 12.95 1.79 24.55
CA ALA A 43 13.34 2.90 23.67
C ALA A 43 14.41 3.80 24.30
N ALA A 44 14.26 4.17 25.57
CA ALA A 44 15.26 4.97 26.29
C ALA A 44 16.60 4.24 26.43
N LYS A 45 16.58 2.91 26.63
CA LYS A 45 17.80 2.10 26.71
C LYS A 45 18.54 2.03 25.37
N LYS A 46 17.82 1.97 24.24
CA LYS A 46 18.43 2.08 22.90
C LYS A 46 19.05 3.47 22.67
N ALA A 47 18.41 4.53 23.15
CA ALA A 47 18.93 5.91 23.01
C ALA A 47 20.17 6.20 23.90
N GLY A 48 20.34 5.50 25.02
CA GLY A 48 21.42 5.76 25.99
C GLY A 48 22.70 4.91 25.83
N GLY A 49 22.72 3.92 24.92
CA GLY A 49 23.78 2.89 24.87
C GLY A 49 25.05 3.23 24.08
N GLY A 50 25.10 4.36 23.38
CA GLY A 50 26.14 4.64 22.37
C GLY A 50 27.11 5.76 22.73
N ARG A 51 27.80 5.72 23.87
CA ARG A 51 28.94 6.63 24.11
C ARG A 51 30.03 6.00 24.98
N MET A 52 30.60 4.88 24.54
CA MET A 52 31.94 4.52 24.98
C MET A 52 32.94 5.47 24.34
N GLY A 53 33.46 6.37 25.16
CA GLY A 53 34.51 7.31 24.80
C GLY A 53 35.84 6.59 24.62
N TYR A 54 36.44 6.78 23.45
CA TYR A 54 37.88 6.69 23.27
C TYR A 54 38.45 8.10 23.43
N GLY A 55 39.35 8.25 24.40
CA GLY A 55 39.92 9.51 24.81
C GLY A 55 40.85 10.13 23.76
N LEU A 56 40.67 11.45 23.62
CA LEU A 56 41.70 12.48 23.79
C LEU A 56 43.08 12.23 23.13
N GLY A 57 43.20 12.71 21.90
CA GLY A 57 44.45 13.24 21.33
C GLY A 57 44.15 14.61 20.74
N GLY A 58 44.68 15.66 21.37
CA GLY A 58 44.37 17.07 21.08
C GLY A 58 44.78 17.52 19.67
N GLY A 59 43.90 18.30 19.06
CA GLY A 59 44.16 19.01 17.80
C GLY A 59 43.13 20.12 17.63
N ALA A 60 43.48 21.33 18.06
CA ALA A 60 42.68 22.52 17.88
C ALA A 60 42.62 22.88 16.38
N ALA A 61 41.53 22.49 15.72
CA ALA A 61 41.12 23.04 14.45
C ALA A 61 39.59 23.13 14.46
N GLY A 62 39.07 24.36 14.53
CA GLY A 62 37.65 24.65 14.40
C GLY A 62 37.18 24.33 12.99
N GLY A 63 36.82 23.07 12.75
CA GLY A 63 36.02 22.66 11.62
C GLY A 63 34.55 22.91 11.94
N ALA A 64 33.92 23.85 11.24
CA ALA A 64 32.46 23.98 11.25
C ALA A 64 31.84 22.59 10.97
N PRO A 65 30.78 22.18 11.69
CA PRO A 65 30.14 20.89 11.43
C PRO A 65 29.75 20.85 9.95
N ALA A 66 30.27 19.87 9.23
CA ALA A 66 29.97 19.68 7.82
C ALA A 66 28.45 19.71 7.66
N ALA A 67 27.96 20.68 6.88
CA ALA A 67 26.55 20.81 6.58
C ALA A 67 26.05 19.46 6.06
N GLN A 68 25.28 18.76 6.89
CA GLN A 68 24.67 17.50 6.53
C GLN A 68 23.93 17.72 5.22
N HIS A 69 24.34 17.00 4.17
CA HIS A 69 23.79 17.13 2.84
C HIS A 69 22.28 17.03 2.91
N SER A 70 21.58 18.16 2.77
CA SER A 70 20.13 18.23 2.64
C SER A 70 19.73 17.80 1.22
N GLY A 71 20.16 16.61 0.82
CA GLY A 71 19.61 15.94 -0.35
C GLY A 71 18.11 15.72 -0.15
N PRO A 72 17.33 15.62 -1.23
CA PRO A 72 15.95 15.20 -1.12
C PRO A 72 15.91 13.87 -0.34
N ILE A 73 15.14 13.84 0.74
CA ILE A 73 14.95 12.64 1.57
C ILE A 73 14.45 11.54 0.63
N GLY A 74 15.28 10.53 0.43
CA GLY A 74 14.90 9.33 -0.30
C GLY A 74 13.88 8.57 0.54
N PHE A 75 12.73 8.27 -0.05
CA PHE A 75 11.73 7.39 0.52
C PHE A 75 11.81 6.05 -0.20
N ASP A 76 12.03 4.98 0.54
CA ASP A 76 11.90 3.63 0.02
C ASP A 76 10.50 3.09 0.28
N PHE A 77 9.98 2.29 -0.65
CA PHE A 77 8.63 1.74 -0.59
C PHE A 77 8.72 0.22 -0.66
N ARG A 78 8.09 -0.46 0.30
CA ARG A 78 7.95 -1.91 0.31
C ARG A 78 6.59 -2.35 0.86
N PHE A 79 6.30 -3.63 0.68
CA PHE A 79 5.25 -4.29 1.44
C PHE A 79 5.79 -4.59 2.84
N ALA A 80 4.91 -4.53 3.84
CA ALA A 80 5.28 -5.10 5.12
C ALA A 80 5.35 -6.62 4.99
N ASP A 81 6.33 -7.21 5.64
CA ASP A 81 6.47 -8.64 5.83
C ASP A 81 5.61 -9.07 7.04
N ASP A 82 5.22 -10.35 7.07
CA ASP A 82 4.41 -10.92 8.16
C ASP A 82 5.27 -11.27 9.39
N ASP A 83 6.21 -10.40 9.76
CA ASP A 83 7.09 -10.58 10.91
C ASP A 83 6.74 -9.66 12.09
N GLU A 84 7.33 -9.97 13.26
CA GLU A 84 7.07 -9.23 14.49
C GLU A 84 7.69 -7.81 14.45
N GLU A 85 8.71 -7.60 13.63
CA GLU A 85 9.41 -6.32 13.48
C GLU A 85 8.51 -5.30 12.78
N ASP A 86 7.98 -5.64 11.60
CA ASP A 86 7.06 -4.77 10.87
C ASP A 86 5.75 -4.53 11.63
N ALA A 87 5.24 -5.57 12.29
CA ALA A 87 4.08 -5.45 13.17
C ALA A 87 4.30 -4.40 14.27
N ALA A 88 5.48 -4.40 14.90
CA ALA A 88 5.85 -3.45 15.95
C ALA A 88 6.02 -2.03 15.39
N ASP A 89 6.67 -1.89 14.22
CA ASP A 89 6.93 -0.59 13.60
C ASP A 89 5.67 0.07 13.03
N ILE A 90 4.77 -0.71 12.42
CA ILE A 90 3.43 -0.25 12.01
C ILE A 90 2.68 0.26 13.23
N THR A 91 2.67 -0.53 14.32
CA THR A 91 1.99 -0.15 15.56
C THR A 91 2.57 1.14 16.14
N ALA A 92 3.89 1.28 16.16
CA ALA A 92 4.56 2.49 16.62
C ALA A 92 4.24 3.71 15.73
N CYS A 93 4.24 3.54 14.41
CA CYS A 93 3.93 4.59 13.44
C CYS A 93 2.46 5.06 13.56
N VAL A 94 1.52 4.12 13.69
CA VAL A 94 0.10 4.41 13.93
C VAL A 94 -0.08 5.14 15.25
N ASN A 95 0.50 4.64 16.35
CA ASN A 95 0.41 5.31 17.64
C ASN A 95 1.01 6.73 17.61
N SER A 96 2.13 6.92 16.92
CA SER A 96 2.77 8.23 16.69
C SER A 96 1.87 9.18 15.90
N ALA A 97 1.19 8.68 14.85
CA ALA A 97 0.33 9.49 13.99
C ALA A 97 -0.98 9.91 14.66
N PHE A 98 -1.59 9.03 15.47
CA PHE A 98 -2.90 9.24 16.08
C PHE A 98 -2.85 9.73 17.55
N GLY A 99 -1.66 9.91 18.12
CA GLY A 99 -1.49 10.44 19.48
C GLY A 99 -1.86 9.45 20.59
N GLY A 100 -1.72 8.13 20.34
CA GLY A 100 -1.93 7.06 21.30
C GLY A 100 -3.40 6.79 21.68
N GLU A 101 -4.12 7.76 22.21
CA GLU A 101 -5.50 7.57 22.72
C GLU A 101 -6.52 7.39 21.59
N ASN A 102 -6.27 8.00 20.42
CA ASN A 102 -7.15 7.89 19.25
C ASN A 102 -6.65 6.86 18.23
N ALA A 103 -5.62 6.07 18.58
CA ALA A 103 -5.09 5.08 17.66
C ALA A 103 -6.13 3.96 17.45
N PRO A 104 -6.40 3.57 16.20
CA PRO A 104 -7.24 2.41 15.95
C PRO A 104 -6.60 1.20 16.63
N LYS A 105 -7.40 0.41 17.36
CA LYS A 105 -6.93 -0.84 17.95
C LYS A 105 -6.63 -1.83 16.82
N LEU A 106 -5.36 -1.95 16.45
CA LEU A 106 -4.88 -2.97 15.53
C LEU A 106 -4.96 -4.32 16.22
N LEU A 107 -5.76 -5.25 15.70
CA LEU A 107 -5.76 -6.63 16.17
C LEU A 107 -4.55 -7.36 15.58
N ALA A 108 -4.03 -8.39 16.26
CA ALA A 108 -2.88 -9.15 15.74
C ALA A 108 -3.13 -9.72 14.33
N GLY A 109 -4.37 -10.13 14.03
CA GLY A 109 -4.76 -10.61 12.71
C GLY A 109 -4.86 -9.54 11.62
N ASP A 110 -4.89 -8.26 12.00
CA ASP A 110 -4.88 -7.14 11.05
C ASP A 110 -3.50 -6.91 10.43
N LEU A 111 -2.43 -7.38 11.10
CA LEU A 111 -1.05 -7.17 10.69
C LEU A 111 -0.59 -8.26 9.70
N SER A 112 -1.06 -9.49 9.88
CA SER A 112 -0.63 -10.67 9.10
C SER A 112 -1.30 -10.83 7.73
N GLY A 113 -1.68 -9.74 7.06
CA GLY A 113 -2.29 -9.77 5.71
C GLY A 113 -3.62 -10.54 5.58
N GLY A 114 -4.27 -10.90 6.69
CA GLY A 114 -5.52 -11.64 6.70
C GLY A 114 -6.68 -10.83 6.09
N GLY A 115 -7.64 -11.52 5.48
CA GLY A 115 -8.88 -10.87 4.99
C GLY A 115 -8.73 -9.98 3.76
N GLY A 116 -7.69 -10.21 2.93
CA GLY A 116 -7.50 -9.45 1.68
C GLY A 116 -6.95 -8.04 1.88
N ALA A 117 -6.49 -7.71 3.10
CA ALA A 117 -5.79 -6.48 3.39
C ALA A 117 -4.27 -6.67 3.22
N ARG A 118 -3.57 -5.63 2.75
CA ARG A 118 -2.11 -5.60 2.68
C ARG A 118 -1.56 -4.32 3.27
N TRP A 119 -0.48 -4.42 4.04
CA TRP A 119 0.25 -3.27 4.55
C TRP A 119 1.30 -2.80 3.56
N LEU A 120 1.31 -1.49 3.33
CA LEU A 120 2.29 -0.80 2.52
C LEU A 120 3.05 0.15 3.43
N VAL A 121 4.37 0.13 3.37
CA VAL A 121 5.22 0.92 4.26
C VAL A 121 6.19 1.78 3.45
N VAL A 122 6.56 2.90 4.06
CA VAL A 122 7.58 3.81 3.55
C VAL A 122 8.62 4.02 4.62
N GLU A 123 9.87 3.86 4.22
CA GLU A 123 11.04 3.99 5.07
C GLU A 123 11.95 5.13 4.59
N THR A 124 12.76 5.66 5.50
CA THR A 124 13.90 6.49 5.10
C THR A 124 14.96 5.62 4.44
N SER A 125 15.64 6.14 3.42
CA SER A 125 16.81 5.45 2.85
C SER A 125 17.89 5.15 3.90
N TYR A 126 18.72 4.15 3.60
CA TYR A 126 19.94 3.81 4.32
C TYR A 126 20.74 5.08 4.73
N PRO A 127 21.23 5.17 5.97
CA PRO A 127 21.47 4.05 6.91
C PRO A 127 20.38 3.77 7.94
N ASP A 128 19.40 4.66 8.10
CA ASP A 128 18.51 4.59 9.27
C ASP A 128 17.34 3.62 9.07
N GLU A 129 16.87 3.41 7.83
CA GLU A 129 15.79 2.45 7.46
C GLU A 129 14.56 2.52 8.38
N VAL A 130 14.23 3.72 8.87
CA VAL A 130 13.12 3.93 9.81
C VAL A 130 11.81 4.07 9.05
N MET A 131 10.79 3.32 9.47
CA MET A 131 9.42 3.48 8.99
C MET A 131 8.87 4.87 9.32
N VAL A 132 8.50 5.62 8.27
CA VAL A 132 8.00 7.01 8.38
C VAL A 132 6.53 7.14 7.99
N ALA A 133 5.98 6.19 7.25
CA ALA A 133 4.56 6.13 6.93
C ALA A 133 4.14 4.69 6.65
N CYS A 134 2.90 4.36 6.97
CA CYS A 134 2.29 3.09 6.62
C CYS A 134 0.82 3.28 6.25
N CYS A 135 0.30 2.40 5.40
CA CYS A 135 -1.12 2.35 5.09
C CYS A 135 -1.59 0.93 4.87
N ARG A 136 -2.84 0.66 5.22
CA ARG A 136 -3.49 -0.62 4.98
C ARG A 136 -4.41 -0.49 3.77
N LEU A 137 -4.14 -1.30 2.74
CA LEU A 137 -4.89 -1.35 1.50
C LEU A 137 -5.76 -2.61 1.49
N LYS A 138 -7.08 -2.42 1.41
CA LYS A 138 -8.06 -3.48 1.19
C LYS A 138 -8.52 -3.43 -0.27
N VAL A 139 -8.52 -4.58 -0.94
CA VAL A 139 -8.89 -4.67 -2.35
C VAL A 139 -10.13 -5.53 -2.47
N ASP A 140 -11.19 -4.99 -3.05
CA ASP A 140 -12.39 -5.72 -3.41
C ASP A 140 -12.44 -5.89 -4.94
N MET A 141 -12.10 -7.09 -5.38
CA MET A 141 -12.11 -7.45 -6.80
C MET A 141 -13.53 -7.58 -7.36
N SER A 142 -14.53 -7.82 -6.51
CA SER A 142 -15.93 -7.97 -6.96
C SER A 142 -16.53 -6.63 -7.38
N GLU A 143 -16.22 -5.57 -6.63
CA GLU A 143 -16.66 -4.20 -6.92
C GLU A 143 -15.64 -3.39 -7.75
N LYS A 144 -14.48 -3.99 -8.04
CA LYS A 144 -13.31 -3.30 -8.61
C LYS A 144 -12.99 -2.02 -7.83
N SER A 145 -13.00 -2.12 -6.52
CA SER A 145 -12.75 -1.00 -5.61
C SER A 145 -11.58 -1.34 -4.68
N CYS A 146 -10.95 -0.30 -4.14
CA CYS A 146 -10.04 -0.45 -3.02
C CYS A 146 -10.37 0.56 -1.93
N ALA A 147 -10.09 0.18 -0.69
CA ALA A 147 -10.24 1.03 0.48
C ALA A 147 -8.89 1.16 1.20
N ILE A 148 -8.54 2.38 1.57
CA ILE A 148 -7.44 2.69 2.48
C ILE A 148 -8.07 3.10 3.80
N ASP A 149 -8.12 2.16 4.73
CA ASP A 149 -8.78 2.35 6.00
C ASP A 149 -7.85 2.91 7.08
N ILE A 150 -6.55 2.66 6.97
CA ILE A 150 -5.53 3.25 7.83
C ILE A 150 -4.46 3.90 6.97
N LEU A 151 -4.20 5.18 7.23
CA LEU A 151 -3.09 5.94 6.67
C LEU A 151 -2.40 6.69 7.82
N ALA A 152 -1.23 6.23 8.21
CA ALA A 152 -0.42 6.82 9.28
C ALA A 152 0.86 7.41 8.71
N VAL A 153 1.23 8.59 9.21
CA VAL A 153 2.50 9.25 8.91
C VAL A 153 3.10 9.68 10.23
N ASP A 154 4.31 9.19 10.52
CA ASP A 154 5.06 9.55 11.71
C ASP A 154 5.14 11.08 11.83
N SER A 155 4.91 11.59 13.05
CA SER A 155 4.86 13.02 13.33
C SER A 155 6.10 13.78 12.82
N ARG A 156 7.28 13.14 12.82
CA ARG A 156 8.54 13.73 12.33
C ARG A 156 8.64 13.76 10.81
N ALA A 157 7.82 12.98 10.10
CA ALA A 157 7.77 12.90 8.64
C ALA A 157 6.60 13.67 8.02
N GLN A 158 5.66 14.16 8.85
CA GLN A 158 4.55 14.98 8.37
C GLN A 158 5.04 16.26 7.66
N GLY A 159 4.37 16.60 6.56
CA GLY A 159 4.77 17.75 5.72
C GLY A 159 5.97 17.51 4.79
N LYS A 160 6.68 16.38 4.92
CA LYS A 160 7.83 16.03 4.05
C LYS A 160 7.45 15.26 2.79
N GLY A 161 6.16 15.03 2.57
CA GLY A 161 5.64 14.33 1.39
C GLY A 161 5.49 12.82 1.50
N ALA A 162 5.94 12.19 2.60
CA ALA A 162 5.87 10.73 2.81
C ALA A 162 4.45 10.17 2.59
N GLY A 163 3.43 10.73 3.26
CA GLY A 163 2.05 10.28 3.08
C GLY A 163 1.50 10.48 1.66
N SER A 164 1.98 11.49 0.93
CA SER A 164 1.56 11.69 -0.47
C SER A 164 2.21 10.69 -1.41
N TYR A 165 3.47 10.35 -1.14
CA TYR A 165 4.21 9.34 -1.87
C TYR A 165 3.58 7.95 -1.66
N LEU A 166 3.30 7.59 -0.41
CA LEU A 166 2.64 6.34 -0.04
C LEU A 166 1.26 6.22 -0.67
N LEU A 167 0.42 7.25 -0.53
CA LEU A 167 -0.94 7.25 -1.10
C LEU A 167 -0.91 7.01 -2.62
N LYS A 168 -0.03 7.75 -3.32
CA LYS A 168 0.14 7.57 -4.77
C LYS A 168 0.60 6.15 -5.14
N LYS A 169 1.45 5.52 -4.33
CA LYS A 169 1.88 4.13 -4.55
C LYS A 169 0.71 3.16 -4.36
N ALA A 170 -0.07 3.33 -3.29
CA ALA A 170 -1.27 2.55 -3.03
C ALA A 170 -2.29 2.66 -4.17
N GLU A 171 -2.58 3.88 -4.64
CA GLU A 171 -3.48 4.14 -5.78
C GLU A 171 -2.99 3.44 -7.06
N ASN A 172 -1.70 3.58 -7.40
CA ASN A 172 -1.14 2.95 -8.59
C ASN A 172 -1.21 1.42 -8.53
N MET A 173 -1.02 0.85 -7.34
CA MET A 173 -1.13 -0.59 -7.15
C MET A 173 -2.56 -1.07 -7.28
N ALA A 174 -3.52 -0.40 -6.63
CA ALA A 174 -4.93 -0.71 -6.77
C ALA A 174 -5.39 -0.63 -8.23
N TYR A 175 -4.98 0.41 -8.93
CA TYR A 175 -5.21 0.55 -10.36
C TYR A 175 -4.58 -0.60 -11.17
N GLY A 176 -3.35 -0.99 -10.84
CA GLY A 176 -2.68 -2.14 -11.46
C GLY A 176 -3.40 -3.47 -11.23
N MET A 177 -4.15 -3.59 -10.14
CA MET A 177 -5.04 -4.73 -9.84
C MET A 177 -6.41 -4.62 -10.51
N GLY A 178 -6.66 -3.60 -11.34
CA GLY A 178 -7.93 -3.42 -12.04
C GLY A 178 -9.01 -2.72 -11.22
N CYS A 179 -8.67 -2.14 -10.05
CA CYS A 179 -9.60 -1.28 -9.34
C CYS A 179 -9.87 -0.01 -10.16
N GLU A 180 -11.12 0.44 -10.15
CA GLU A 180 -11.58 1.66 -10.82
C GLU A 180 -11.83 2.80 -9.81
N LYS A 181 -12.05 2.42 -8.54
CA LYS A 181 -12.37 3.32 -7.42
C LYS A 181 -11.39 3.10 -6.27
N CYS A 182 -11.01 4.20 -5.61
CA CYS A 182 -10.23 4.19 -4.38
C CYS A 182 -10.97 5.04 -3.35
N GLU A 183 -11.23 4.46 -2.19
CA GLU A 183 -11.90 5.10 -1.07
C GLU A 183 -10.94 5.26 0.11
N ILE A 184 -10.95 6.42 0.76
CA ILE A 184 -10.26 6.64 2.03
C ILE A 184 -11.30 6.92 3.10
N CYS A 185 -11.19 6.22 4.22
CA CYS A 185 -12.06 6.41 5.35
C CYS A 185 -11.44 7.40 6.33
N VAL A 186 -12.06 8.57 6.50
CA VAL A 186 -11.56 9.63 7.40
C VAL A 186 -12.63 10.00 8.42
N GLY A 187 -12.26 10.11 9.70
CA GLY A 187 -13.18 10.61 10.72
C GLY A 187 -13.55 12.06 10.45
N HIS A 188 -14.84 12.40 10.55
CA HIS A 188 -15.35 13.74 10.20
C HIS A 188 -14.69 14.88 11.00
N TRP A 189 -14.24 14.63 12.24
CA TRP A 189 -13.52 15.61 13.07
C TRP A 189 -12.11 15.93 12.55
N MET A 190 -11.57 15.15 11.61
CA MET A 190 -10.25 15.36 11.04
C MET A 190 -10.29 16.28 9.81
N GLU A 191 -10.84 17.49 9.97
CA GLU A 191 -11.01 18.48 8.88
C GLU A 191 -9.74 18.71 8.07
N ARG A 192 -8.57 18.72 8.74
CA ARG A 192 -7.27 18.88 8.10
C ARG A 192 -6.95 17.73 7.13
N VAL A 193 -7.32 16.50 7.48
CA VAL A 193 -7.11 15.31 6.64
C VAL A 193 -8.11 15.32 5.48
N VAL A 194 -9.37 15.68 5.73
CA VAL A 194 -10.39 15.85 4.67
C VAL A 194 -9.91 16.87 3.63
N ALA A 195 -9.51 18.08 4.07
CA ALA A 195 -8.98 19.11 3.18
C ALA A 195 -7.69 18.67 2.45
N TRP A 196 -6.90 17.78 3.06
CA TRP A 196 -5.70 17.20 2.43
C TRP A 196 -6.06 16.19 1.34
N CYS A 197 -7.10 15.37 1.54
CA CYS A 197 -7.64 14.45 0.53
C CYS A 197 -8.29 15.21 -0.63
N GLU A 198 -9.10 16.24 -0.35
CA GLU A 198 -9.77 17.05 -1.38
C GLU A 198 -8.77 17.73 -2.33
N LYS A 199 -7.66 18.26 -1.79
CA LYS A 199 -6.56 18.82 -2.60
C LYS A 199 -5.93 17.83 -3.58
N ARG A 200 -6.13 16.52 -3.35
CA ARG A 200 -5.65 15.43 -4.21
C ARG A 200 -6.70 14.93 -5.19
N GLY A 201 -7.90 15.52 -5.19
CA GLY A 201 -8.97 15.14 -6.10
C GLY A 201 -9.85 14.02 -5.57
N TYR A 202 -9.80 13.76 -4.27
CA TYR A 202 -10.83 12.98 -3.60
C TYR A 202 -12.07 13.85 -3.37
N GLU A 203 -13.25 13.28 -3.57
CA GLU A 203 -14.55 13.91 -3.38
C GLU A 203 -15.25 13.29 -2.17
N SER A 204 -15.86 14.11 -1.32
CA SER A 204 -16.65 13.59 -0.21
C SER A 204 -17.81 12.75 -0.74
N GLY A 205 -17.78 11.44 -0.49
CA GLY A 205 -18.81 10.50 -0.92
C GLY A 205 -20.06 10.54 -0.04
N GLY A 206 -20.08 11.42 0.96
CA GLY A 206 -21.05 11.38 2.05
C GLY A 206 -20.75 10.25 3.04
N GLY A 207 -21.41 10.31 4.18
CA GLY A 207 -21.39 9.33 5.26
C GLY A 207 -22.44 9.75 6.28
N GLU A 208 -22.95 8.82 7.08
CA GLU A 208 -23.76 9.23 8.22
C GLU A 208 -22.93 10.16 9.10
N LEU A 209 -23.52 11.27 9.53
CA LEU A 209 -22.87 12.15 10.50
C LEU A 209 -22.67 11.33 11.78
N TRP A 210 -21.49 11.44 12.38
CA TRP A 210 -21.25 10.85 13.69
C TRP A 210 -22.34 11.34 14.64
N PRO A 211 -23.06 10.44 15.32
CA PRO A 211 -24.03 10.87 16.31
C PRO A 211 -23.26 11.55 17.45
N GLU A 212 -23.36 12.88 17.55
CA GLU A 212 -22.73 13.71 18.58
C GLU A 212 -23.01 13.19 20.01
N ASN A 213 -24.10 12.44 20.19
CA ASN A 213 -24.58 11.93 21.48
C ASN A 213 -24.13 10.50 21.82
N ARG A 214 -23.26 9.85 21.02
CA ARG A 214 -22.86 8.44 21.22
C ARG A 214 -21.36 8.18 21.12
N ILE A 215 -20.53 9.14 21.50
CA ILE A 215 -19.06 8.99 21.51
C ILE A 215 -18.63 7.77 22.34
N ASP A 216 -19.37 7.43 23.40
CA ASP A 216 -19.05 6.32 24.30
C ASP A 216 -19.67 4.96 23.87
N GLU A 217 -20.63 4.96 22.95
CA GLU A 217 -21.42 3.76 22.60
C GLU A 217 -21.02 3.14 21.25
N ILE A 218 -20.29 3.88 20.42
CA ILE A 218 -19.89 3.39 19.09
C ILE A 218 -18.38 3.16 19.09
N PRO A 219 -17.91 1.90 19.07
CA PRO A 219 -16.49 1.57 19.16
C PRO A 219 -15.69 1.93 17.90
N GLU A 220 -16.35 2.35 16.81
CA GLU A 220 -15.73 2.57 15.51
C GLU A 220 -16.08 3.95 14.94
N PRO A 221 -15.10 4.81 14.60
CA PRO A 221 -15.30 6.10 13.94
C PRO A 221 -16.25 6.01 12.74
N THR A 222 -17.23 6.92 12.63
CA THR A 222 -18.08 7.03 11.43
C THR A 222 -17.21 7.68 10.37
N GLN A 223 -17.03 6.91 9.30
CA GLN A 223 -16.06 7.19 8.25
C GLN A 223 -16.75 8.03 7.18
N VAL A 224 -16.16 9.16 6.84
CA VAL A 224 -16.45 9.81 5.57
C VAL A 224 -15.69 9.01 4.51
N SER A 225 -16.42 8.31 3.64
CA SER A 225 -15.82 7.71 2.45
C SER A 225 -15.50 8.86 1.49
N ILE A 226 -14.21 9.14 1.32
CA ILE A 226 -13.75 10.11 0.33
C ILE A 226 -13.36 9.31 -0.93
N LYS A 227 -14.07 9.55 -2.03
CA LYS A 227 -13.95 8.78 -3.28
C LYS A 227 -13.00 9.50 -4.22
N ALA A 228 -11.98 8.81 -4.74
CA ALA A 228 -11.23 9.35 -5.85
C ALA A 228 -12.17 9.54 -7.06
N ALA A 229 -12.14 10.71 -7.69
CA ALA A 229 -12.94 11.03 -8.87
C ALA A 229 -12.47 10.23 -10.11
N SER A 230 -12.71 8.92 -10.13
CA SER A 230 -12.18 7.94 -11.08
C SER A 230 -10.64 7.92 -11.16
N MET A 231 -10.01 6.74 -11.05
CA MET A 231 -8.54 6.66 -11.16
C MET A 231 -8.02 6.96 -12.59
N LEU A 232 -8.89 6.90 -13.61
CA LEU A 232 -8.56 7.15 -15.02
C LEU A 232 -8.13 8.61 -15.32
N PRO A 233 -8.89 9.67 -14.94
CA PRO A 233 -8.49 11.06 -15.21
C PRO A 233 -7.22 11.50 -14.48
N MET A 234 -6.87 10.90 -13.34
CA MET A 234 -5.63 11.27 -12.61
C MET A 234 -4.38 10.86 -13.40
N MET A 235 -4.38 9.64 -13.96
CA MET A 235 -3.31 9.12 -14.83
C MET A 235 -3.22 9.88 -16.16
N VAL A 236 -4.36 10.23 -16.76
CA VAL A 236 -4.39 11.05 -17.99
C VAL A 236 -3.82 12.45 -17.73
N ARG A 237 -4.14 13.08 -16.57
CA ARG A 237 -3.52 14.35 -16.15
C ARG A 237 -2.00 14.22 -15.97
N MET A 238 -1.51 13.13 -15.37
CA MET A 238 -0.06 12.92 -15.22
C MET A 238 0.65 12.67 -16.57
N ARG A 239 0.04 11.88 -17.46
CA ARG A 239 0.60 11.59 -18.79
C ARG A 239 0.67 12.86 -19.65
N LYS A 240 -0.34 13.75 -19.54
CA LYS A 240 -0.35 15.04 -20.22
C LYS A 240 0.70 16.01 -19.67
N LYS A 241 0.96 15.98 -18.36
CA LYS A 241 2.02 16.80 -17.71
C LYS A 241 3.43 16.33 -18.08
N LEU A 242 3.65 15.02 -18.22
CA LEU A 242 4.94 14.46 -18.65
C LEU A 242 5.19 14.53 -20.17
N GLY A 243 4.13 14.55 -20.99
CA GLY A 243 4.23 14.61 -22.45
C GLY A 243 4.20 16.01 -23.06
N GLY A 244 3.88 17.06 -22.28
CA GLY A 244 3.58 18.40 -22.78
C GLY A 244 4.75 19.37 -22.90
N GLU A 245 5.86 19.18 -22.18
CA GLU A 245 6.79 20.28 -21.91
C GLU A 245 8.09 20.29 -22.74
N ASN A 246 8.19 19.50 -23.82
CA ASN A 246 9.45 19.43 -24.58
C ASN A 246 9.35 19.57 -26.11
N LYS A 247 8.19 19.96 -26.65
CA LYS A 247 8.05 20.12 -28.12
C LYS A 247 8.47 21.50 -28.65
N ASP A 248 8.53 22.54 -27.82
CA ASP A 248 8.85 23.89 -28.32
C ASP A 248 10.34 24.27 -28.28
N LYS A 249 11.22 23.46 -27.68
CA LYS A 249 12.68 23.72 -27.69
C LYS A 249 13.45 22.98 -28.78
N LYS A 250 12.81 22.09 -29.56
CA LYS A 250 13.46 21.31 -30.63
C LYS A 250 13.14 21.81 -32.04
N LYS A 251 13.00 23.12 -32.24
CA LYS A 251 12.80 23.71 -33.59
C LYS A 251 13.86 24.70 -34.05
N LYS A 252 15.05 24.73 -33.43
CA LYS A 252 16.12 25.67 -33.83
C LYS A 252 17.54 25.13 -33.94
N LYS A 253 17.76 23.82 -34.12
CA LYS A 253 19.06 23.30 -34.58
C LYS A 253 18.85 21.98 -35.30
N GLU A 254 19.64 21.77 -36.36
CA GLU A 254 19.78 20.56 -37.19
C GLU A 254 18.89 20.47 -38.44
N ALA A 255 19.23 21.32 -39.40
CA ALA A 255 19.39 20.84 -40.77
C ALA A 255 20.77 20.18 -40.90
N LYS A 256 20.83 18.85 -41.05
CA LYS A 256 21.86 18.12 -41.82
C LYS A 256 21.54 16.62 -41.85
N SER A 257 21.28 16.14 -43.08
CA SER A 257 21.42 14.77 -43.61
C SER A 257 20.89 13.59 -42.79
N ALA A 258 19.75 13.05 -43.23
CA ALA A 258 19.33 11.68 -42.93
C ALA A 258 20.15 10.66 -43.75
N PRO A 259 20.55 9.52 -43.18
CA PRO A 259 20.85 8.33 -43.96
C PRO A 259 19.57 7.50 -44.17
N ASP A 260 19.45 7.03 -45.41
CA ASP A 260 18.46 6.08 -45.90
C ASP A 260 18.70 4.71 -45.24
N PHE A 261 17.69 4.14 -44.58
CA PHE A 261 17.72 2.79 -44.02
C PHE A 261 16.48 2.02 -44.48
N GLY A 262 16.50 1.71 -45.78
CA GLY A 262 15.79 0.55 -46.31
C GLY A 262 16.67 -0.70 -46.19
N ALA A 263 16.07 -1.78 -45.67
CA ALA A 263 16.44 -3.19 -45.79
C ALA A 263 16.85 -3.95 -44.50
N ALA A 264 16.37 -5.21 -44.51
CA ALA A 264 16.77 -6.36 -43.71
C ALA A 264 16.16 -6.51 -42.29
N LEU A 265 14.93 -7.01 -42.24
CA LEU A 265 14.62 -8.09 -41.30
C LEU A 265 15.45 -9.30 -41.73
N SER A 266 16.38 -9.77 -40.89
CA SER A 266 17.17 -10.96 -41.16
C SER A 266 16.31 -12.22 -41.06
N GLY A 267 16.55 -13.19 -41.93
CA GLY A 267 15.76 -14.44 -42.02
C GLY A 267 15.59 -15.18 -40.68
N GLY A 268 16.57 -15.07 -39.78
CA GLY A 268 16.51 -15.72 -38.46
C GLY A 268 15.44 -15.18 -37.50
N GLN A 269 14.92 -13.96 -37.70
CA GLN A 269 13.84 -13.42 -36.85
C GLN A 269 12.46 -13.96 -37.23
N LEU A 270 12.26 -14.36 -38.49
CA LEU A 270 11.01 -14.99 -38.93
C LEU A 270 10.97 -16.47 -38.56
N ASP A 271 12.11 -17.16 -38.60
CA ASP A 271 12.22 -18.56 -38.18
C ASP A 271 11.92 -18.72 -36.68
N PHE A 272 12.40 -17.81 -35.83
CA PHE A 272 12.13 -17.82 -34.39
C PHE A 272 10.65 -17.64 -34.03
N ILE A 273 9.94 -16.75 -34.73
CA ILE A 273 8.48 -16.56 -34.53
C ILE A 273 7.71 -17.80 -35.00
N SER A 274 8.14 -18.42 -36.10
CA SER A 274 7.58 -19.69 -36.59
C SER A 274 7.77 -20.82 -35.57
N ASP A 275 8.94 -20.91 -34.94
CA ASP A 275 9.24 -21.99 -33.98
C ASP A 275 8.45 -21.84 -32.68
N ILE A 276 8.29 -20.63 -32.13
CA ILE A 276 7.41 -20.39 -30.98
C ILE A 276 5.97 -20.80 -31.28
N THR A 277 5.48 -20.46 -32.48
CA THR A 277 4.11 -20.79 -32.90
C THR A 277 3.92 -22.31 -33.03
N LYS A 278 4.93 -23.03 -33.52
CA LYS A 278 4.91 -24.50 -33.61
C LYS A 278 4.98 -25.15 -32.23
N THR A 279 5.82 -24.64 -31.32
CA THR A 279 5.95 -25.16 -29.96
C THR A 279 4.63 -24.99 -29.20
N LEU A 280 4.00 -23.81 -29.26
CA LEU A 280 2.71 -23.56 -28.60
C LEU A 280 1.58 -24.44 -29.15
N ASN A 281 1.55 -24.71 -30.45
CA ASN A 281 0.57 -25.62 -31.06
C ASN A 281 0.85 -27.11 -30.81
N SER A 282 2.02 -27.47 -30.28
CA SER A 282 2.44 -28.85 -30.03
C SER A 282 2.29 -29.31 -28.58
N LEU A 283 1.94 -28.40 -27.67
CA LEU A 283 1.74 -28.74 -26.26
C LEU A 283 0.51 -29.62 -26.09
N PRO A 284 0.64 -30.85 -25.54
CA PRO A 284 -0.51 -31.71 -25.29
C PRO A 284 -1.38 -31.09 -24.19
N VAL A 285 -2.69 -31.00 -24.46
CA VAL A 285 -3.69 -30.65 -23.43
C VAL A 285 -3.78 -31.84 -22.48
N THR A 286 -3.00 -31.81 -21.40
CA THR A 286 -3.06 -32.82 -20.35
C THR A 286 -4.27 -32.53 -19.46
N HIS A 287 -5.32 -33.35 -19.60
CA HIS A 287 -6.37 -33.44 -18.59
C HIS A 287 -5.80 -34.16 -17.37
N ASP A 288 -5.49 -33.41 -16.32
CA ASP A 288 -5.14 -33.96 -15.02
C ASP A 288 -6.43 -34.45 -14.34
N VAL A 289 -6.67 -35.76 -14.40
CA VAL A 289 -7.73 -36.43 -13.64
C VAL A 289 -7.05 -37.25 -12.56
N SER A 290 -6.66 -36.59 -11.47
CA SER A 290 -6.15 -37.25 -10.28
C SER A 290 -7.30 -37.66 -9.34
N GLY A 291 -7.16 -38.87 -8.80
CA GLY A 291 -8.24 -39.68 -8.23
C GLY A 291 -8.96 -39.10 -7.02
N THR A 292 -10.27 -39.27 -7.02
CA THR A 292 -11.07 -39.55 -5.83
C THR A 292 -12.16 -40.55 -6.20
N GLN A 293 -12.47 -41.45 -5.27
CA GLN A 293 -13.26 -42.67 -5.47
C GLN A 293 -14.67 -42.43 -6.05
N PRO A 294 -15.25 -43.41 -6.76
CA PRO A 294 -16.54 -43.22 -7.43
C PRO A 294 -17.69 -43.27 -6.42
N VAL A 295 -18.24 -42.10 -6.09
CA VAL A 295 -19.64 -42.00 -5.65
C VAL A 295 -20.46 -41.80 -6.90
N ALA A 296 -21.28 -42.78 -7.27
CA ALA A 296 -22.14 -42.75 -8.44
C ALA A 296 -23.13 -41.58 -8.35
N THR A 297 -22.75 -40.46 -8.96
CA THR A 297 -23.64 -39.32 -9.19
C THR A 297 -23.85 -39.23 -10.68
N THR A 298 -25.10 -39.38 -11.11
CA THR A 298 -25.52 -39.28 -12.51
C THR A 298 -25.30 -37.85 -13.00
N ILE A 299 -24.16 -37.59 -13.64
CA ILE A 299 -23.88 -36.31 -14.30
C ILE A 299 -24.76 -36.22 -15.54
N THR A 300 -25.64 -35.21 -15.57
CA THR A 300 -26.51 -34.96 -16.72
C THR A 300 -25.75 -34.18 -17.80
N ALA A 301 -26.20 -34.27 -19.06
CA ALA A 301 -25.56 -33.63 -20.21
C ALA A 301 -25.43 -32.09 -20.11
N SER A 302 -26.01 -31.46 -19.10
CA SER A 302 -25.90 -30.01 -18.84
C SER A 302 -24.55 -29.60 -18.24
N ASP A 303 -23.86 -30.47 -17.49
CA ASP A 303 -22.62 -30.10 -16.77
C ASP A 303 -21.36 -30.12 -17.68
N ARG A 304 -21.43 -30.77 -18.85
CA ARG A 304 -20.33 -30.75 -19.83
C ARG A 304 -20.20 -29.42 -20.58
N ALA A 305 -21.25 -28.59 -20.59
CA ALA A 305 -21.20 -27.30 -21.28
C ALA A 305 -20.43 -26.23 -20.49
N ALA A 306 -20.40 -26.31 -19.15
CA ALA A 306 -19.73 -25.31 -18.32
C ALA A 306 -18.19 -25.40 -18.39
N GLY A 307 -17.63 -26.61 -18.42
CA GLY A 307 -16.17 -26.80 -18.49
C GLY A 307 -15.50 -26.41 -19.82
N MET A 308 -16.27 -26.37 -20.93
CA MET A 308 -15.77 -25.86 -22.21
C MET A 308 -15.70 -24.33 -22.28
N VAL A 309 -16.48 -23.63 -21.44
CA VAL A 309 -16.51 -22.16 -21.44
C VAL A 309 -15.28 -21.58 -20.73
N GLU A 310 -14.84 -22.18 -19.60
CA GLU A 310 -13.63 -21.72 -18.88
C GLU A 310 -12.33 -21.90 -19.68
N ALA A 311 -12.17 -23.02 -20.39
CA ALA A 311 -10.98 -23.25 -21.22
C ALA A 311 -10.89 -22.27 -22.41
N SER A 312 -12.02 -21.73 -22.87
CA SER A 312 -12.06 -20.74 -23.95
C SER A 312 -11.67 -19.34 -23.47
N ALA A 313 -12.00 -18.98 -22.22
CA ALA A 313 -11.66 -17.69 -21.62
C ALA A 313 -10.13 -17.57 -21.41
N GLY A 314 -9.50 -18.61 -20.85
CA GLY A 314 -8.04 -18.61 -20.63
C GLY A 314 -7.22 -18.52 -21.92
N ARG A 315 -7.75 -19.02 -23.05
CA ARG A 315 -7.10 -18.90 -24.35
C ARG A 315 -7.14 -17.48 -24.90
N ALA A 316 -8.26 -16.77 -24.73
CA ALA A 316 -8.39 -15.39 -25.18
C ALA A 316 -7.44 -14.45 -24.43
N GLU A 317 -7.31 -14.62 -23.11
CA GLU A 317 -6.39 -13.84 -22.29
C GLU A 317 -4.91 -14.06 -22.68
N LEU A 318 -4.55 -15.31 -23.01
CA LEU A 318 -3.20 -15.64 -23.48
C LEU A 318 -2.89 -15.01 -24.84
N GLU A 319 -3.84 -15.01 -25.77
CA GLU A 319 -3.69 -14.39 -27.09
C GLU A 319 -3.50 -12.87 -26.98
N ASP A 320 -4.22 -12.20 -26.08
CA ASP A 320 -4.07 -10.78 -25.80
C ASP A 320 -2.70 -10.46 -25.17
N LEU A 321 -2.25 -11.28 -24.21
CA LEU A 321 -0.95 -11.12 -23.56
C LEU A 321 0.21 -11.26 -24.57
N VAL A 322 0.12 -12.26 -25.46
CA VAL A 322 1.08 -12.46 -26.55
C VAL A 322 1.04 -11.30 -27.54
N GLY A 323 -0.15 -10.80 -27.86
CA GLY A 323 -0.34 -9.62 -28.73
C GLY A 323 0.35 -8.37 -28.19
N ASP A 324 0.22 -8.12 -26.88
CA ASP A 324 0.83 -6.96 -26.24
C ASP A 324 2.35 -7.08 -26.09
N LEU A 325 2.87 -8.30 -25.82
CA LEU A 325 4.30 -8.57 -25.87
C LEU A 325 4.88 -8.29 -27.27
N LEU A 326 4.20 -8.73 -28.33
CA LEU A 326 4.62 -8.48 -29.71
C LEU A 326 4.57 -6.98 -30.06
N LYS A 327 3.58 -6.23 -29.58
CA LYS A 327 3.52 -4.76 -29.74
C LYS A 327 4.70 -4.09 -29.03
N ALA A 328 5.03 -4.52 -27.81
CA ALA A 328 6.17 -3.98 -27.07
C ALA A 328 7.49 -4.24 -27.80
N LEU A 329 7.71 -5.47 -28.30
CA LEU A 329 8.90 -5.88 -29.05
C LEU A 329 9.08 -5.15 -30.40
N LYS A 330 8.01 -4.57 -30.97
CA LYS A 330 8.12 -3.73 -32.17
C LYS A 330 8.78 -2.38 -31.91
N THR A 331 8.82 -1.92 -30.66
CA THR A 331 9.47 -0.65 -30.28
C THR A 331 10.97 -0.84 -30.02
N ASP A 332 11.78 0.19 -30.25
CA ASP A 332 13.22 0.16 -29.94
C ASP A 332 13.50 -0.07 -28.46
N GLN A 333 12.64 0.48 -27.60
CA GLN A 333 12.74 0.34 -26.15
C GLN A 333 12.44 -1.10 -25.72
N GLY A 334 11.34 -1.69 -26.22
CA GLY A 334 10.99 -3.08 -25.90
C GLY A 334 12.05 -4.08 -26.36
N ARG A 335 12.71 -3.84 -27.50
CA ARG A 335 13.86 -4.66 -27.94
C ARG A 335 15.05 -4.56 -26.98
N LYS A 336 15.36 -3.37 -26.46
CA LYS A 336 16.46 -3.17 -25.50
C LYS A 336 16.16 -3.84 -24.17
N ASP A 337 14.93 -3.72 -23.68
CA ASP A 337 14.52 -4.31 -22.41
C ASP A 337 14.49 -5.84 -22.49
N PHE A 338 13.95 -6.40 -23.58
CA PHE A 338 14.01 -7.84 -23.81
C PHE A 338 15.45 -8.37 -23.90
N LYS A 339 16.36 -7.64 -24.56
CA LYS A 339 17.77 -8.00 -24.65
C LYS A 339 18.49 -7.98 -23.29
N ARG A 340 18.08 -7.11 -22.37
CA ARG A 340 18.60 -7.08 -20.99
C ARG A 340 18.16 -8.30 -20.20
N LEU A 341 16.90 -8.71 -20.37
CA LEU A 341 16.33 -9.89 -19.70
C LEU A 341 16.87 -11.21 -20.28
N SER A 342 17.26 -11.22 -21.55
CA SER A 342 17.83 -12.40 -22.21
C SER A 342 19.32 -12.60 -21.94
N VAL A 343 19.97 -11.76 -21.12
CA VAL A 343 21.37 -12.00 -20.74
C VAL A 343 21.37 -13.20 -19.80
N PRO A 344 22.02 -14.32 -20.17
CA PRO A 344 22.09 -15.48 -19.29
C PRO A 344 22.74 -15.03 -17.97
N VAL A 345 22.04 -15.30 -16.86
CA VAL A 345 22.57 -15.14 -15.50
C VAL A 345 23.81 -16.02 -15.45
N SER A 346 24.96 -15.38 -15.68
CA SER A 346 26.24 -16.06 -15.64
C SER A 346 26.43 -16.45 -14.19
N THR A 347 26.50 -17.75 -13.97
CA THR A 347 26.69 -18.45 -12.70
C THR A 347 27.60 -17.63 -11.81
N VAL A 348 27.02 -16.99 -10.79
CA VAL A 348 27.78 -16.30 -9.74
C VAL A 348 28.61 -17.38 -9.06
N GLY A 349 29.93 -17.22 -9.16
CA GLY A 349 30.91 -18.23 -8.80
C GLY A 349 30.77 -18.69 -7.35
N GLN A 350 30.72 -20.00 -7.18
CA GLN A 350 31.30 -20.65 -6.02
C GLN A 350 32.79 -20.28 -5.97
N GLY A 351 33.24 -19.75 -4.83
CA GLY A 351 34.68 -19.61 -4.59
C GLY A 351 35.02 -18.57 -3.55
N HIS A 352 34.95 -18.94 -2.28
CA HIS A 352 36.07 -18.80 -1.34
C HIS A 352 35.71 -19.47 0.00
N GLU A 353 35.92 -20.78 0.08
CA GLU A 353 36.38 -21.38 1.33
C GLU A 353 37.88 -21.09 1.41
N SER A 354 38.29 -20.36 2.45
CA SER A 354 39.68 -20.31 2.88
C SER A 354 39.75 -20.85 4.29
N GLU A 355 40.34 -22.03 4.41
CA GLU A 355 40.96 -22.54 5.63
C GLU A 355 42.00 -21.54 6.16
N ALA A 356 41.88 -21.19 7.45
CA ALA A 356 42.95 -21.11 8.45
C ALA A 356 42.34 -20.75 9.82
#